data_AF-A0A9D4R251-F1
#
_entry.id   AF-A0A9D4R251-F1
#
_cell.length_a   1.000
_cell.length_b   1.000
_cell.length_c   1.000
_cell.angle_alpha   90.00
_cell.angle_beta   90.00
_cell.angle_gamma   90.00
#
_symmetry.space_group_name_H-M   'P 1'
#
loop_
_entity.id
_entity.type
_entity.pdbx_description
1 polymer ?
#
loop_
_entity_poly.entity_id
_entity_poly.type
_entity_poly.pdbx_seq_one_letter_code
_entity_poly.pdbx_strand_id
1 'polypeptide(L)'
;MKNDCGTEAYLLLLHHLKKRISRMQRIHLHCCTGYPYVLERWLEQFPETWFGFTSMVKNFDRYKRDSLNLVKEYRHLLETDAPYFRLEG
;
A
#
# COMPACT_ATOMS: atom_id res chain seq x y z
N MET A 1 17.35 4.38 16.09
CA MET A 1 16.43 3.82 15.10
C MET A 1 15.59 4.94 14.52
N LYS A 2 16.05 5.55 13.42
CA LYS A 2 15.30 6.56 12.66
C LYS A 2 14.86 5.89 11.36
N ASN A 3 13.56 5.89 11.10
CA ASN A 3 12.90 5.62 9.82
C ASN A 3 12.96 4.19 9.26
N ASP A 4 12.40 3.21 9.97
CA ASP A 4 11.82 2.07 9.25
C ASP A 4 10.56 2.57 8.54
N CYS A 5 10.55 2.51 7.20
CA CYS A 5 9.42 2.93 6.38
C CYS A 5 8.37 1.83 6.16
N GLY A 6 8.47 0.71 6.88
CA GLY A 6 7.54 -0.42 6.81
C GLY A 6 7.74 -1.31 5.58
N THR A 7 8.76 -1.05 4.76
CA THR A 7 9.02 -1.79 3.51
C THR A 7 9.30 -3.27 3.80
N GLU A 8 10.07 -3.57 4.84
CA GLU A 8 10.38 -4.95 5.22
C GLU A 8 9.10 -5.75 5.54
N ALA A 9 8.18 -5.15 6.31
CA ALA A 9 6.91 -5.78 6.68
C ALA A 9 6.07 -6.12 5.43
N TYR A 10 5.97 -5.21 4.46
CA TYR A 10 5.25 -5.47 3.21
C TYR A 10 5.86 -6.62 2.40
N LEU A 11 7.19 -6.68 2.31
CA LEU A 11 7.87 -7.70 1.50
C LEU A 11 7.87 -9.07 2.19
N LEU A 12 7.98 -9.12 3.52
CA LEU A 12 7.82 -10.35 4.29
C LEU A 12 6.40 -10.91 4.13
N LEU A 13 5.37 -10.07 4.24
CA LEU A 13 3.99 -10.47 3.99
C LEU A 13 3.82 -11.04 2.58
N LEU A 14 4.34 -10.34 1.56
CA LEU A 14 4.30 -10.80 0.18
C LEU A 14 4.99 -12.16 -0.01
N HIS A 15 6.16 -12.35 0.61
CA HIS A 15 6.91 -13.61 0.58
C HIS A 15 6.11 -14.79 1.13
N HIS A 16 5.34 -14.57 2.19
CA HIS A 16 4.51 -15.62 2.78
C HIS A 16 3.23 -15.88 1.97
N LEU A 17 2.56 -14.81 1.51
CA LEU A 17 1.29 -14.94 0.78
C LEU A 17 1.46 -15.65 -0.57
N LYS A 18 2.53 -15.35 -1.33
CA LYS A 18 2.75 -15.98 -2.65
C LYS A 18 2.88 -17.51 -2.62
N LYS A 19 3.09 -18.09 -1.43
CA LYS A 19 3.18 -19.55 -1.21
C LYS A 19 1.84 -20.18 -0.81
N ARG A 20 0.81 -19.38 -0.49
CA ARG A 20 -0.42 -19.84 0.19
C ARG A 20 -1.70 -19.54 -0.56
N ILE A 21 -1.72 -18.50 -1.38
CA ILE A 21 -2.93 -18.05 -2.08
C ILE A 21 -2.70 -17.95 -3.59
N SER A 22 -3.79 -18.02 -4.35
CA SER A 22 -3.74 -17.87 -5.81
C SER A 22 -3.21 -16.49 -6.21
N ARG A 23 -2.45 -16.44 -7.31
CA ARG A 23 -2.00 -15.19 -7.94
C ARG A 23 -3.16 -14.24 -8.25
N MET A 24 -4.33 -14.78 -8.56
CA MET A 24 -5.54 -14.01 -8.89
C MET A 24 -6.43 -13.71 -7.67
N GLN A 25 -5.96 -14.00 -6.46
CA GLN A 25 -6.66 -13.63 -5.24
C GLN A 25 -6.84 -12.11 -5.20
N ARG A 26 -8.07 -11.65 -4.98
CA ARG A 26 -8.34 -10.24 -4.71
C ARG A 26 -7.77 -9.91 -3.33
N ILE A 27 -6.90 -8.91 -3.29
CA ILE A 27 -6.22 -8.46 -2.07
C ILE A 27 -6.55 -6.99 -1.87
N HIS A 28 -6.89 -6.63 -0.65
CA HIS A 28 -6.94 -5.25 -0.20
C HIS A 28 -5.77 -5.01 0.75
N LEU A 29 -4.82 -4.19 0.30
CA LEU A 29 -3.70 -3.73 1.11
C LEU A 29 -4.12 -2.45 1.85
N HIS A 30 -4.70 -2.65 3.02
CA HIS A 30 -5.24 -1.61 3.89
C HIS A 30 -4.17 -0.61 4.35
N CYS A 31 -4.55 0.68 4.46
CA CYS A 31 -3.74 1.78 4.95
C CYS A 31 -2.30 1.78 4.37
N CYS A 32 -2.20 1.70 3.04
CA CYS A 32 -0.96 1.64 2.30
C CYS A 32 -0.14 2.93 2.47
N THR A 33 1.07 2.79 3.01
CA THR A 33 2.09 3.86 3.07
C THR A 33 3.39 3.46 2.38
N GLY A 34 3.33 2.42 1.53
CA GLY A 34 4.47 1.86 0.81
C GLY A 34 5.03 2.81 -0.25
N TYR A 35 6.32 2.62 -0.58
CA TYR A 35 6.99 3.28 -1.69
C TYR A 35 6.65 2.62 -3.04
N PRO A 36 6.96 3.28 -4.18
CA PRO A 36 6.72 2.74 -5.52
C PRO A 36 7.11 1.27 -5.70
N TYR A 37 8.34 0.94 -5.28
CA TYR A 37 8.89 -0.41 -5.31
C TYR A 37 8.00 -1.45 -4.62
N VAL A 38 7.36 -1.11 -3.49
CA VAL A 38 6.47 -2.04 -2.78
C VAL A 38 5.24 -2.32 -3.65
N LEU A 39 4.56 -1.29 -4.14
CA LEU A 39 3.32 -1.44 -4.90
C LEU A 39 3.56 -2.22 -6.19
N GLU A 40 4.67 -1.98 -6.88
CA GLU A 40 5.09 -2.74 -8.06
C GLU A 40 5.24 -4.24 -7.76
N ARG A 41 5.99 -4.60 -6.71
CA ARG A 41 6.18 -6.01 -6.32
C ARG A 41 4.85 -6.68 -5.98
N TRP A 42 3.95 -5.96 -5.32
CA TRP A 42 2.62 -6.46 -5.01
C TRP A 42 1.76 -6.67 -6.26
N LEU A 43 1.77 -5.74 -7.22
CA LEU A 43 1.02 -5.87 -8.48
C LEU A 43 1.59 -6.95 -9.40
N GLU A 44 2.91 -7.15 -9.42
CA GLU A 44 3.55 -8.24 -10.18
C GLU A 44 3.09 -9.62 -9.70
N GLN A 45 3.09 -9.81 -8.37
CA GLN A 45 2.74 -11.08 -7.73
C GLN A 45 1.23 -11.28 -7.60
N PHE A 46 0.48 -10.23 -7.30
CA PHE A 46 -0.96 -10.25 -7.12
C PHE A 46 -1.59 -9.12 -7.94
N PRO A 47 -1.82 -9.37 -9.24
CA PRO A 47 -2.38 -8.36 -10.14
C PRO A 47 -3.74 -7.85 -9.70
N GLU A 48 -4.49 -8.58 -8.86
CA GLU A 48 -5.80 -8.19 -8.30
C GLU A 48 -5.72 -7.46 -6.94
N THR A 49 -4.56 -6.84 -6.64
CA THR A 49 -4.38 -6.01 -5.44
C THR A 49 -5.01 -4.62 -5.61
N TRP A 50 -5.65 -4.16 -4.54
CA TRP A 50 -6.22 -2.83 -4.33
C TRP A 50 -5.54 -2.17 -3.14
N PHE A 51 -5.23 -0.88 -3.22
CA PHE A 51 -4.46 -0.16 -2.21
C PHE A 51 -5.34 0.86 -1.48
N GLY A 52 -5.47 0.69 -0.17
CA GLY A 52 -6.20 1.61 0.70
C GLY A 52 -5.34 2.81 1.07
N PHE A 53 -5.88 4.01 0.96
CA PHE A 53 -5.18 5.25 1.32
C PHE A 53 -6.03 6.09 2.27
N THR A 54 -5.39 6.58 3.33
CA THR A 54 -5.99 7.43 4.35
C THR A 54 -5.50 8.88 4.21
N SER A 55 -5.91 9.75 5.14
CA SER A 55 -5.40 11.12 5.25
C SER A 55 -3.87 11.21 5.39
N MET A 56 -3.19 10.12 5.76
CA MET A 56 -1.73 10.05 5.86
C MET A 56 -1.00 10.43 4.56
N VAL A 57 -1.66 10.34 3.40
CA VAL A 57 -1.11 10.78 2.12
C VAL A 57 -0.62 12.22 2.14
N LYS A 58 -1.19 13.08 3.01
CA LYS A 58 -0.74 14.47 3.22
C LYS A 58 0.74 14.55 3.63
N ASN A 59 1.20 13.56 4.39
CA ASN A 59 2.57 13.51 4.94
C ASN A 59 3.55 12.75 4.03
N PHE A 60 3.13 12.34 2.84
CA PHE A 60 4.01 11.63 1.92
C PHE A 60 5.10 12.56 1.40
N ASP A 61 6.34 12.08 1.41
CA ASP A 61 7.44 12.70 0.68
C ASP A 61 7.21 12.60 -0.85
N ARG A 62 8.03 13.31 -1.62
CA ARG A 62 7.91 13.36 -3.09
C ARG A 62 7.94 11.95 -3.72
N TYR A 63 8.83 11.08 -3.25
CA TYR A 63 8.99 9.73 -3.81
C TYR A 63 7.82 8.81 -3.45
N LYS A 64 7.26 8.96 -2.25
CA LYS A 64 6.11 8.17 -1.81
C LYS A 64 4.84 8.58 -2.54
N ARG A 65 4.69 9.86 -2.92
CA ARG A 65 3.59 10.31 -3.79
C ARG A 65 3.63 9.69 -5.18
N ASP A 66 4.81 9.33 -5.70
CA ASP A 66 4.91 8.62 -6.98
C ASP A 66 4.18 7.25 -6.94
N SER A 67 4.01 6.66 -5.76
CA SER A 67 3.22 5.42 -5.57
C SER A 67 1.76 5.60 -5.96
N LEU A 68 1.20 6.80 -5.80
CA LEU A 68 -0.19 7.12 -6.19
C LEU A 68 -0.33 7.16 -7.72
N ASN A 69 0.74 7.45 -8.46
CA ASN A 69 0.73 7.48 -9.92
C ASN A 69 0.90 6.09 -10.55
N LEU A 70 1.48 5.13 -9.81
CA LEU A 70 1.72 3.76 -10.29
C LEU A 70 0.45 2.90 -10.33
N VAL A 71 -0.48 3.19 -9.43
CA VAL A 71 -1.76 2.49 -9.37
C VAL A 71 -2.63 3.09 -10.48
N LYS A 72 -2.82 2.36 -11.59
CA LYS A 72 -3.78 2.75 -12.64
C LYS A 72 -5.08 3.22 -11.97
N GLU A 73 -5.68 4.30 -12.48
CA GLU A 73 -6.75 5.13 -11.88
C GLU A 73 -7.84 4.41 -11.04
N TYR A 74 -8.09 3.11 -11.26
CA TYR A 74 -9.17 2.34 -10.66
C TYR A 74 -8.78 1.43 -9.49
N ARG A 75 -7.55 1.43 -8.96
CA ARG A 75 -7.14 0.52 -7.86
C ARG A 75 -6.83 1.20 -6.53
N HIS A 76 -7.20 2.47 -6.41
CA HIS A 76 -7.19 3.22 -5.16
C HIS A 76 -8.49 2.99 -4.39
N LEU A 77 -8.37 2.66 -3.11
CA LEU A 77 -9.49 2.68 -2.16
C LEU A 77 -9.26 3.85 -1.21
N LEU A 78 -10.30 4.66 -0.99
CA LEU A 78 -10.26 5.75 -0.01
C LEU A 78 -10.72 5.21 1.35
N GLU A 79 -9.95 5.51 2.38
CA GLU A 79 -10.15 5.01 3.74
C GLU A 79 -10.03 6.15 4.75
N THR A 80 -10.68 6.01 5.90
CA THR A 80 -10.48 6.91 7.04
C THR A 80 -9.58 6.29 8.11
N ASP A 81 -9.63 4.97 8.25
CA ASP A 81 -9.08 4.21 9.38
C ASP A 81 -9.47 4.80 10.74
N ALA A 82 -10.71 5.28 10.86
CA ALA A 82 -11.24 5.82 12.11
C ALA A 82 -11.20 4.75 13.22
N PRO A 83 -10.86 5.13 14.48
CA PRO A 83 -10.74 6.50 15.00
C PRO A 83 -9.40 7.19 14.74
N TYR A 84 -8.48 6.56 14.00
CA TYR A 84 -7.15 7.05 13.70
C TYR A 84 -7.13 8.04 12.52
N PHE A 85 -5.97 8.66 12.28
CA PHE A 85 -5.67 9.58 11.19
C PHE A 85 -6.75 10.64 10.89
N ARG A 86 -7.37 11.16 11.95
CA ARG A 86 -8.30 12.29 11.83
C ARG A 86 -7.57 13.45 11.16
N LEU A 87 -8.22 14.05 10.17
CA LEU A 87 -7.78 15.31 9.60
C LEU A 87 -7.97 16.37 10.70
N GLU A 88 -6.88 16.82 11.32
CA GLU A 88 -6.93 18.07 12.08
C GLU A 88 -7.17 19.20 11.06
N GLY A 89 -8.22 19.99 11.32
CA GLY A 89 -8.70 21.07 10.46
C GLY A 89 -7.88 22.33 10.61
#